data_AF-A0A315XYE8-F1
#
_entry.id   AF-A0A315XYE8-F1
#
_cell.length_a   1.000
_cell.length_b   1.000
_cell.length_c   1.000
_cell.angle_alpha   90.00
_cell.angle_beta   90.00
_cell.angle_gamma   90.00
#
_symmetry.space_group_name_H-M   'P 1'
#
loop_
_entity.id
_entity.type
_entity.pdbx_description
1 polymer ?
#
loop_
_entity_poly.entity_id
_entity_poly.type
_entity_poly.pdbx_seq_one_letter_code
_entity_poly.pdbx_strand_id
1 'polypeptide(L)'
;MKKTFTKIAAALSAAVLGALPMANAFTASAATPANEVKTYRTYWYYSGGAPQTKRVDVEFYTRNPLKVQGGARTNNCLNGWMDYETGSGTQYGVLHYKRWKTSDITTGVGTMFKTVSEIKSSSRTHDDLFSNCTITAYDANDNVIPYTEYSFSPSTYLVGDINGDGEVGLYDWVMLKAIVDHSYVPTTGITIRASDIDGDGDQDATDVQFLEGYLQGWYTLTQIHA
;
A
#
# COMPACT_ATOMS: atom_id res chain seq x y z
N MET A 1 -3.61 -6.18 27.31
CA MET A 1 -4.76 -5.48 26.70
C MET A 1 -5.24 -6.19 25.42
N LYS A 2 -5.54 -7.50 25.47
CA LYS A 2 -5.95 -8.33 24.30
C LYS A 2 -7.47 -8.53 24.15
N LYS A 3 -8.29 -7.96 25.05
CA LYS A 3 -9.71 -8.33 25.21
C LYS A 3 -10.71 -7.45 24.46
N THR A 4 -10.28 -6.37 23.82
CA THR A 4 -11.15 -5.40 23.14
C THR A 4 -11.34 -5.72 21.65
N PHE A 5 -10.29 -6.17 20.94
CA PHE A 5 -10.39 -6.58 19.53
C PHE A 5 -11.35 -7.76 19.31
N THR A 6 -11.33 -8.75 20.22
CA THR A 6 -12.20 -9.94 20.12
C THR A 6 -13.69 -9.61 20.22
N LYS A 7 -14.06 -8.49 20.86
CA LYS A 7 -15.46 -8.10 21.04
C LYS A 7 -16.04 -7.38 19.82
N ILE A 8 -15.21 -6.65 19.08
CA ILE A 8 -15.62 -5.95 17.85
C ILE A 8 -15.84 -6.96 16.72
N ALA A 9 -14.93 -7.94 16.57
CA ALA A 9 -15.08 -9.03 15.61
C ALA A 9 -16.33 -9.89 15.87
N ALA A 10 -16.65 -10.16 17.14
CA ALA A 10 -17.83 -10.94 17.51
C ALA A 10 -19.15 -10.19 17.28
N ALA A 11 -19.19 -8.87 17.48
CA ALA A 11 -20.39 -8.05 17.27
C ALA A 11 -20.73 -7.86 15.78
N LEU A 12 -19.71 -7.67 14.92
CA LEU A 12 -19.91 -7.63 13.46
C LEU A 12 -20.35 -8.98 12.89
N SER A 13 -19.83 -10.09 13.44
CA SER A 13 -20.23 -11.44 13.02
C SER A 13 -21.72 -11.73 13.29
N ALA A 14 -22.27 -11.28 14.42
CA ALA A 14 -23.66 -11.58 14.79
C ALA A 14 -24.70 -10.72 14.05
N ALA A 15 -24.36 -9.46 13.71
CA ALA A 15 -25.30 -8.55 13.04
C ALA A 15 -25.38 -8.79 11.52
N VAL A 16 -24.30 -9.24 10.88
CA VAL A 16 -24.24 -9.40 9.41
C VAL A 16 -24.78 -10.76 8.94
N LEU A 17 -24.66 -11.82 9.76
CA LEU A 17 -25.17 -13.16 9.42
C LEU A 17 -26.72 -13.25 9.36
N GLY A 18 -27.43 -12.27 9.92
CA GLY A 18 -28.90 -12.28 9.96
C GLY A 18 -29.61 -11.68 8.74
N ALA A 19 -28.89 -11.03 7.81
CA ALA A 19 -29.53 -10.15 6.81
C ALA A 19 -29.14 -10.38 5.35
N LEU A 20 -28.34 -11.39 5.01
CA LEU A 20 -27.95 -11.62 3.61
C LEU A 20 -28.88 -12.65 2.94
N PRO A 21 -29.68 -12.27 1.92
CA PRO A 21 -30.30 -13.24 1.04
C PRO A 21 -29.18 -14.03 0.34
N MET A 22 -29.24 -15.36 0.47
CA MET A 22 -28.34 -16.31 -0.17
C MET A 22 -28.39 -16.17 -1.69
N ALA A 23 -27.57 -15.29 -2.26
CA ALA A 23 -27.31 -15.25 -3.69
C ALA A 23 -26.02 -16.00 -3.97
N ASN A 24 -26.17 -17.25 -4.44
CA ASN A 24 -25.17 -18.03 -5.16
C ASN A 24 -23.77 -18.05 -4.54
N ALA A 25 -23.63 -18.90 -3.52
CA ALA A 25 -22.45 -19.70 -3.21
C ALA A 25 -21.11 -19.11 -3.71
N PHE A 26 -20.44 -18.34 -2.84
CA PHE A 26 -18.99 -18.51 -2.69
C PHE A 26 -18.78 -20.00 -2.47
N THR A 27 -18.42 -20.73 -3.52
CA THR A 27 -18.13 -22.15 -3.38
C THR A 27 -16.87 -22.23 -2.53
N ALA A 28 -17.04 -22.63 -1.28
CA ALA A 28 -15.95 -22.98 -0.39
C ALA A 28 -15.28 -24.25 -0.93
N SER A 29 -14.39 -24.06 -1.90
CA SER A 29 -13.59 -25.07 -2.56
C SER A 29 -12.63 -24.28 -3.46
N ALA A 30 -11.32 -24.33 -3.34
CA ALA A 30 -10.44 -25.29 -2.70
C ALA A 30 -9.07 -24.62 -2.61
N ALA A 31 -8.29 -25.00 -1.59
CA ALA A 31 -6.84 -24.84 -1.47
C ALA A 31 -6.25 -23.51 -1.96
N THR A 32 -5.68 -22.73 -1.03
CA THR A 32 -4.66 -21.71 -1.31
C THR A 32 -3.85 -22.15 -2.53
N PRO A 33 -4.02 -21.52 -3.70
CA PRO A 33 -3.39 -22.01 -4.91
C PRO A 33 -1.90 -22.13 -4.63
N ALA A 34 -1.25 -23.17 -5.14
CA ALA A 34 0.21 -23.34 -5.01
C ALA A 34 1.02 -22.13 -5.53
N ASN A 35 0.33 -21.18 -6.17
CA ASN A 35 0.78 -19.86 -6.60
C ASN A 35 -0.09 -18.73 -6.00
N GLU A 36 -0.31 -18.70 -4.68
CA GLU A 36 -0.95 -17.56 -4.03
C GLU A 36 -0.16 -16.29 -4.38
N VAL A 37 -0.78 -15.39 -5.13
CA VAL A 37 -0.17 -14.13 -5.53
C VAL A 37 -0.60 -13.08 -4.51
N LYS A 38 0.30 -12.75 -3.58
CA LYS A 38 0.06 -11.67 -2.63
C LYS A 38 0.47 -10.33 -3.24
N THR A 39 -0.42 -9.36 -3.13
CA THR A 39 -0.19 -7.99 -3.63
C THR A 39 0.09 -7.08 -2.46
N TYR A 40 1.29 -6.51 -2.42
CA TYR A 40 1.66 -5.56 -1.37
C TYR A 40 1.77 -4.16 -1.95
N ARG A 41 1.25 -3.19 -1.20
CA ARG A 41 1.42 -1.77 -1.45
C ARG A 41 2.27 -1.16 -0.35
N THR A 42 3.39 -0.57 -0.73
CA THR A 42 4.29 0.14 0.19
C THR A 42 4.19 1.63 -0.06
N TYR A 43 3.85 2.36 0.99
CA TYR A 43 3.86 3.81 1.02
C TYR A 43 5.19 4.27 1.61
N TRP A 44 5.87 5.15 0.90
CA TRP A 44 7.19 5.61 1.30
C TRP A 44 7.10 7.02 1.83
N TYR A 45 7.40 7.19 3.11
CA TYR A 45 7.20 8.43 3.85
C TYR A 45 8.52 9.14 4.09
N TYR A 46 8.53 10.43 3.74
CA TYR A 46 9.53 11.38 4.18
C TYR A 46 9.02 12.10 5.42
N SER A 47 9.62 11.81 6.57
CA SER A 47 9.46 12.62 7.78
C SER A 47 10.70 13.51 7.89
N GLY A 48 10.58 14.67 7.26
CA GLY A 48 11.63 15.68 7.17
C GLY A 48 12.13 16.14 8.53
N GLY A 49 13.44 16.32 8.64
CA GLY A 49 14.11 16.91 9.80
C GLY A 49 15.07 18.05 9.44
N ALA A 50 15.31 18.34 8.17
CA ALA A 50 16.15 19.46 7.76
C ALA A 50 15.26 20.56 7.17
N PRO A 51 15.13 21.74 7.81
CA PRO A 51 14.36 22.89 7.34
C PRO A 51 14.94 23.54 6.06
N GLN A 52 15.69 22.78 5.26
CA GLN A 52 16.42 23.21 4.08
C GLN A 52 16.24 22.27 2.88
N THR A 53 15.42 21.21 3.00
CA THR A 53 15.29 20.22 1.92
C THR A 53 14.63 20.84 0.70
N LYS A 54 15.29 20.75 -0.46
CA LYS A 54 14.75 21.21 -1.76
C LYS A 54 14.61 20.07 -2.76
N ARG A 55 15.43 19.02 -2.61
CA ARG A 55 15.40 17.82 -3.46
C ARG A 55 15.55 16.57 -2.62
N VAL A 56 14.82 15.52 -2.98
CA VAL A 56 15.04 14.16 -2.48
C VAL A 56 15.18 13.22 -3.66
N ASP A 57 16.26 12.45 -3.65
CA ASP A 57 16.54 11.40 -4.62
C ASP A 57 16.35 10.05 -3.95
N VAL A 58 15.72 9.12 -4.67
CA VAL A 58 15.47 7.75 -4.22
C VAL A 58 15.96 6.77 -5.26
N GLU A 59 16.78 5.83 -4.82
CA GLU A 59 17.38 4.77 -5.62
C GLU A 59 16.98 3.39 -5.09
N PHE A 60 16.36 2.56 -5.92
CA PHE A 60 16.02 1.18 -5.55
C PHE A 60 16.87 0.16 -6.29
N TYR A 61 17.25 -0.86 -5.54
CA TYR A 61 17.78 -2.11 -6.06
C TYR A 61 16.81 -3.22 -5.62
N THR A 62 16.06 -3.77 -6.56
CA THR A 62 15.07 -4.81 -6.27
C THR A 62 15.58 -6.18 -6.67
N ARG A 63 15.25 -7.21 -5.88
CA ARG A 63 15.57 -8.60 -6.21
C ARG A 63 14.51 -9.25 -7.12
N ASN A 64 13.37 -8.57 -7.30
CA ASN A 64 12.21 -9.03 -8.06
C ASN A 64 11.58 -7.86 -8.82
N PRO A 65 10.74 -8.14 -9.84
CA PRO A 65 9.95 -7.11 -10.51
C PRO A 65 9.07 -6.37 -9.50
N LEU A 66 9.28 -5.06 -9.41
CA LEU A 66 8.53 -4.13 -8.58
C LEU A 66 7.87 -3.12 -9.50
N LYS A 67 6.53 -3.10 -9.54
CA LYS A 67 5.81 -2.04 -10.26
C LYS A 67 5.84 -0.79 -9.37
N VAL A 68 6.73 0.14 -9.68
CA VAL A 68 6.68 1.46 -9.05
C VAL A 68 5.56 2.25 -9.72
N GLN A 69 4.47 2.47 -9.00
CA GLN A 69 3.44 3.41 -9.43
C GLN A 69 3.90 4.83 -9.04
N GLY A 70 3.40 5.85 -9.76
CA GLY A 70 3.79 7.25 -9.57
C GLY A 70 3.50 7.80 -8.16
N GLY A 71 3.60 9.12 -8.01
CA GLY A 71 3.30 9.79 -6.74
C GLY A 71 1.92 9.36 -6.21
N ALA A 72 1.87 8.71 -5.05
CA ALA A 72 0.63 8.57 -4.31
C ALA A 72 0.15 9.98 -3.97
N ARG A 73 -1.16 10.28 -4.08
CA ARG A 73 -1.78 11.59 -3.76
C ARG A 73 -0.92 12.32 -2.73
N THR A 74 -0.09 13.26 -3.21
CA THR A 74 1.03 13.81 -2.45
C THR A 74 0.46 14.76 -1.41
N ASN A 75 0.06 14.22 -0.26
CA ASN A 75 -0.21 15.04 0.89
C ASN A 75 1.15 15.48 1.44
N ASN A 76 1.61 16.62 0.93
CA ASN A 76 2.62 17.48 1.56
C ASN A 76 4.08 17.03 1.56
N CYS A 77 4.47 15.98 0.82
CA CYS A 77 5.89 15.68 0.70
C CYS A 77 6.61 16.79 -0.07
N LEU A 78 7.48 17.52 0.64
CA LEU A 78 8.14 18.74 0.18
C LEU A 78 7.18 19.85 -0.34
N ASN A 79 5.86 19.67 -0.28
CA ASN A 79 4.90 20.43 -1.11
C ASN A 79 5.36 20.54 -2.58
N GLY A 80 6.04 19.51 -3.07
CA GLY A 80 6.75 19.53 -4.35
C GLY A 80 6.14 18.60 -5.39
N TRP A 81 6.88 18.39 -6.48
CA TRP A 81 6.51 17.48 -7.56
C TRP A 81 7.66 16.51 -7.87
N MET A 82 7.32 15.35 -8.43
CA MET A 82 8.30 14.44 -9.00
C MET A 82 8.73 14.98 -10.36
N ASP A 83 10.02 15.28 -10.55
CA ASP A 83 10.54 15.88 -11.79
C ASP A 83 11.32 14.89 -12.66
N TYR A 84 11.68 13.72 -12.13
CA TYR A 84 12.44 12.73 -12.87
C TYR A 84 12.19 11.30 -12.39
N GLU A 85 12.10 10.37 -13.35
CA GLU A 85 11.98 8.94 -13.13
C GLU A 85 12.75 8.17 -14.21
N THR A 86 13.51 7.14 -13.82
CA THR A 86 14.14 6.18 -14.75
C THR A 86 14.14 4.76 -14.17
N GLY A 87 14.29 3.77 -15.06
CA GLY A 87 14.15 2.33 -14.79
C GLY A 87 12.80 1.77 -15.22
N SER A 88 12.75 0.52 -15.70
CA SER A 88 11.50 -0.16 -16.09
C SER A 88 11.00 -1.02 -14.94
N GLY A 89 9.82 -0.72 -14.36
CA GLY A 89 9.26 -1.38 -13.15
C GLY A 89 8.87 -2.85 -13.37
N THR A 90 9.50 -3.50 -14.33
CA THR A 90 9.15 -4.77 -14.92
C THR A 90 10.35 -5.72 -15.03
N GLN A 91 11.56 -5.30 -14.62
CA GLN A 91 12.78 -6.10 -14.77
C GLN A 91 13.56 -6.27 -13.45
N TYR A 92 14.23 -7.42 -13.32
CA TYR A 92 15.04 -7.81 -12.15
C TYR A 92 16.32 -6.98 -12.05
N GLY A 93 16.70 -6.57 -10.83
CA GLY A 93 18.03 -6.02 -10.55
C GLY A 93 18.31 -4.63 -11.14
N VAL A 94 17.30 -3.94 -11.67
CA VAL A 94 17.47 -2.61 -12.27
C VAL A 94 17.40 -1.54 -11.18
N LEU A 95 18.31 -0.56 -11.30
CA LEU A 95 18.26 0.68 -10.54
C LEU A 95 17.03 1.49 -10.94
N HIS A 96 16.07 1.63 -10.03
CA HIS A 96 15.00 2.60 -10.17
C HIS A 96 15.42 3.90 -9.51
N TYR A 97 15.32 5.01 -10.23
CA TYR A 97 15.64 6.31 -9.67
C TYR A 97 14.46 7.24 -9.81
N LYS A 98 14.09 7.88 -8.69
CA LYS A 98 13.03 8.89 -8.63
C LYS A 98 13.53 10.12 -7.90
N ARG A 99 13.10 11.29 -8.37
CA ARG A 99 13.48 12.57 -7.81
C ARG A 99 12.26 13.43 -7.55
N TRP A 100 12.23 14.02 -6.36
CA TRP A 100 11.28 15.07 -6.00
C TRP A 100 11.99 16.39 -5.82
N LYS A 101 11.36 17.45 -6.28
CA LYS A 101 11.81 18.83 -6.10
C LYS A 101 10.66 19.72 -5.64
N THR A 102 11.04 20.82 -5.00
CA THR A 102 10.16 21.92 -4.68
C THR A 102 10.82 23.25 -5.06
N SER A 103 10.02 24.26 -5.37
CA SER A 103 10.50 25.63 -5.61
C SER A 103 11.11 26.24 -4.36
N ASP A 104 10.55 25.90 -3.20
CA ASP A 104 10.83 26.52 -1.92
C ASP A 104 11.48 25.55 -0.96
N ILE A 105 12.36 26.05 -0.10
CA ILE A 105 12.84 25.28 1.03
C ILE A 105 11.64 24.92 1.93
N THR A 106 11.54 23.65 2.28
CA THR A 106 10.35 23.13 2.97
C THR A 106 10.72 22.16 4.09
N THR A 107 9.89 22.16 5.12
CA THR A 107 9.82 21.10 6.13
C THR A 107 8.72 20.08 5.81
N GLY A 108 8.19 20.13 4.58
CA GLY A 108 7.05 19.32 4.14
C GLY A 108 7.31 17.84 4.31
N VAL A 109 6.63 17.24 5.27
CA VAL A 109 6.62 15.80 5.52
C VAL A 109 5.43 15.17 4.82
N GLY A 110 5.57 13.93 4.37
CA GLY A 110 4.47 13.24 3.72
C GLY A 110 4.88 11.99 2.99
N THR A 111 3.92 11.39 2.30
CA THR A 111 4.19 10.27 1.39
C THR A 111 4.80 10.80 0.10
N MET A 112 5.94 10.24 -0.30
CA MET A 112 6.61 10.56 -1.56
C MET A 112 5.99 9.81 -2.73
N PHE A 113 5.86 8.48 -2.61
CA PHE A 113 5.32 7.60 -3.65
C PHE A 113 4.80 6.29 -3.04
N LYS A 114 4.06 5.54 -3.86
CA LYS A 114 3.64 4.17 -3.56
C LYS A 114 4.33 3.19 -4.51
N THR A 115 4.68 2.01 -4.02
CA THR A 115 5.13 0.89 -4.86
C THR A 115 4.16 -0.26 -4.73
N VAL A 116 3.87 -0.93 -5.84
CA VAL A 116 3.08 -2.16 -5.86
C VAL A 116 3.99 -3.32 -6.19
N SER A 117 3.88 -4.38 -5.41
CA SER A 117 4.75 -5.54 -5.50
C SER A 117 3.95 -6.83 -5.42
N GLU A 118 4.38 -7.83 -6.19
CA GLU A 118 3.74 -9.14 -6.24
C GLU A 118 4.67 -10.19 -5.65
N ILE A 119 4.13 -11.07 -4.80
CA ILE A 119 4.84 -12.26 -4.33
C ILE A 119 4.12 -13.49 -4.86
N LYS A 120 4.81 -14.24 -5.72
CA LYS A 120 4.33 -15.51 -6.29
C LYS A 120 5.00 -16.67 -5.55
N SER A 121 4.79 -16.78 -4.25
CA SER A 121 5.28 -17.90 -3.43
C SER A 121 4.83 -17.77 -1.98
N SER A 122 4.40 -18.87 -1.38
CA SER A 122 4.11 -18.96 0.06
C SER A 122 5.36 -18.92 0.94
N SER A 123 6.57 -19.06 0.39
CA SER A 123 7.82 -19.08 1.16
C SER A 123 8.56 -17.74 1.19
N ARG A 124 8.05 -16.72 0.50
CA ARG A 124 8.69 -15.40 0.43
C ARG A 124 7.82 -14.37 1.12
N THR A 125 8.45 -13.44 1.81
CA THR A 125 7.80 -12.31 2.46
C THR A 125 8.06 -11.03 1.67
N HIS A 126 7.32 -9.98 2.00
CA HIS A 126 7.55 -8.66 1.41
C HIS A 126 8.98 -8.14 1.64
N ASP A 127 9.58 -8.48 2.78
CA ASP A 127 10.95 -8.09 3.11
C ASP A 127 11.97 -8.72 2.14
N ASP A 128 11.64 -9.84 1.49
CA ASP A 128 12.50 -10.49 0.49
C ASP A 128 12.53 -9.75 -0.87
N LEU A 129 11.71 -8.71 -1.06
CA LEU A 129 11.56 -8.00 -2.33
C LEU A 129 12.59 -6.88 -2.53
N PHE A 130 13.02 -6.24 -1.44
CA PHE A 130 13.96 -5.12 -1.49
C PHE A 130 15.38 -5.61 -1.25
N SER A 131 16.31 -5.30 -2.18
CA SER A 131 17.74 -5.53 -1.93
C SER A 131 18.35 -4.35 -1.20
N ASN A 132 18.08 -3.13 -1.69
CA ASN A 132 18.52 -1.89 -1.07
C ASN A 132 17.65 -0.73 -1.55
N CYS A 133 17.43 0.26 -0.69
CA CYS A 133 16.80 1.54 -1.02
C CYS A 133 17.66 2.65 -0.44
N THR A 134 18.26 3.46 -1.30
CA THR A 134 19.10 4.58 -0.90
C THR A 134 18.33 5.87 -1.11
N ILE A 135 18.34 6.74 -0.11
CA ILE A 135 17.65 8.03 -0.16
C ILE A 135 18.61 9.12 0.24
N THR A 136 18.65 10.15 -0.59
CA THR A 136 19.54 11.29 -0.39
C THR A 136 18.73 12.57 -0.48
N ALA A 137 18.71 13.35 0.60
CA ALA A 137 18.13 14.68 0.62
C ALA A 137 19.20 15.72 0.31
N TYR A 138 18.81 16.81 -0.37
CA TYR A 138 19.68 17.91 -0.73
C TYR A 138 19.09 19.25 -0.33
N ASP A 139 19.97 20.17 0.04
CA ASP A 139 19.63 21.55 0.37
C ASP A 139 19.37 22.40 -0.89
N ALA A 140 19.11 23.70 -0.70
CA ALA A 140 18.87 24.61 -1.81
C ALA A 140 20.08 24.86 -2.73
N ASN A 141 21.29 24.51 -2.30
CA ASN A 141 22.55 24.65 -3.01
C ASN A 141 23.05 23.31 -3.57
N ASP A 142 22.20 22.27 -3.61
CA ASP A 142 22.54 20.90 -4.03
C ASP A 142 23.57 20.19 -3.14
N ASN A 143 23.80 20.65 -1.90
CA ASN A 143 24.61 19.90 -0.93
C ASN A 143 23.80 18.76 -0.33
N VAL A 144 24.45 17.60 -0.13
CA VAL A 144 23.84 16.46 0.56
C VAL A 144 23.58 16.83 2.03
N ILE A 145 22.34 16.66 2.46
CA ILE A 145 21.94 16.79 3.86
C ILE A 145 22.36 15.49 4.59
N PRO A 146 22.95 15.57 5.79
CA PRO A 146 23.26 14.38 6.59
C PRO A 146 22.02 13.55 6.92
N TYR A 147 22.12 12.22 6.83
CA TYR A 147 21.01 11.30 7.14
C TYR A 147 20.47 11.44 8.57
N THR A 148 21.25 12.00 9.50
CA THR A 148 20.79 12.30 10.87
C THR A 148 19.75 13.41 10.93
N GLU A 149 19.59 14.19 9.86
CA GLU A 149 18.66 15.33 9.79
C GLU A 149 17.39 14.99 9.00
N TYR A 150 17.17 13.76 8.57
CA TYR A 150 15.87 13.37 8.01
C TYR A 150 15.60 11.91 8.31
N SER A 151 14.33 11.54 8.22
CA SER A 151 13.95 10.15 8.37
C SER A 151 13.08 9.72 7.21
N PHE A 152 13.25 8.45 6.88
CA PHE A 152 12.51 7.80 5.84
C PHE A 152 11.95 6.49 6.37
N SER A 153 10.68 6.24 6.09
CA SER A 153 10.04 5.00 6.52
C SER A 153 9.12 4.44 5.44
N PRO A 154 9.29 3.17 5.04
CA PRO A 154 8.25 2.42 4.35
C PRO A 154 7.13 2.04 5.32
N SER A 155 5.88 2.05 4.85
CA SER A 155 4.78 1.30 5.46
C SER A 155 4.13 0.42 4.40
N THR A 156 4.15 -0.89 4.64
CA THR A 156 3.63 -1.88 3.70
C THR A 156 2.33 -2.49 4.19
N TYR A 157 1.40 -2.67 3.26
CA TYR A 157 0.10 -3.29 3.48
C TYR A 157 -0.15 -4.38 2.44
N LEU A 158 -0.78 -5.48 2.85
CA LEU A 158 -1.34 -6.47 1.95
C LEU A 158 -2.67 -5.93 1.43
N VAL A 159 -2.78 -5.73 0.11
CA VAL A 159 -3.99 -5.16 -0.50
C VAL A 159 -5.14 -6.15 -0.32
N GLY A 160 -6.27 -5.66 0.20
CA GLY A 160 -7.43 -6.48 0.52
C GLY A 160 -7.41 -7.15 1.91
N ASP A 161 -6.30 -7.12 2.67
CA ASP A 161 -6.23 -7.62 4.05
C ASP A 161 -6.61 -6.48 5.01
N ILE A 162 -7.91 -6.25 5.13
CA ILE A 162 -8.50 -5.12 5.84
C ILE A 162 -8.51 -5.39 7.34
N ASN A 163 -8.66 -6.65 7.73
CA ASN A 163 -8.68 -7.06 9.14
C ASN A 163 -7.27 -7.25 9.74
N GLY A 164 -6.23 -7.33 8.90
CA GLY A 164 -4.82 -7.47 9.29
C GLY A 164 -4.43 -8.87 9.75
N ASP A 165 -5.14 -9.91 9.30
CA ASP A 165 -4.86 -11.32 9.67
C ASP A 165 -3.83 -12.00 8.76
N GLY A 166 -3.39 -11.33 7.69
CA GLY A 166 -2.38 -11.81 6.75
C GLY A 166 -2.94 -12.61 5.58
N GLU A 167 -4.25 -12.78 5.51
CA GLU A 167 -5.00 -13.39 4.41
C GLU A 167 -5.98 -12.37 3.79
N VAL A 168 -6.42 -12.63 2.57
CA VAL A 168 -7.43 -11.79 1.89
C VAL A 168 -8.64 -12.68 1.64
N GLY A 169 -9.74 -12.42 2.34
CA GLY A 169 -10.87 -13.34 2.38
C GLY A 169 -12.24 -12.68 2.54
N LEU A 170 -13.22 -13.52 2.88
CA LEU A 170 -14.63 -13.09 3.05
C LEU A 170 -14.79 -12.07 4.19
N TYR A 171 -14.00 -12.18 5.25
CA TYR A 171 -14.05 -11.24 6.37
C TYR A 171 -13.64 -9.83 5.94
N ASP A 172 -12.63 -9.70 5.09
CA ASP A 172 -12.22 -8.42 4.53
C ASP A 172 -13.30 -7.81 3.65
N TRP A 173 -13.95 -8.62 2.81
CA TRP A 173 -15.07 -8.16 1.98
C TRP A 173 -16.23 -7.62 2.81
N VAL A 174 -16.58 -8.29 3.92
CA VAL A 174 -17.60 -7.79 4.85
C VAL A 174 -17.17 -6.46 5.47
N MET A 175 -15.91 -6.33 5.88
CA MET A 175 -15.39 -5.09 6.42
C MET A 175 -15.38 -3.96 5.39
N LEU A 176 -15.00 -4.24 4.14
CA LEU A 176 -15.00 -3.27 3.06
C LEU A 176 -16.42 -2.73 2.79
N LYS A 177 -17.41 -3.61 2.72
CA LYS A 177 -18.82 -3.16 2.62
C LYS A 177 -19.22 -2.28 3.78
N ALA A 178 -18.84 -2.64 5.01
CA ALA A 178 -19.13 -1.82 6.17
C ALA A 178 -18.49 -0.41 6.09
N ILE A 179 -17.28 -0.31 5.50
CA ILE A 179 -16.58 0.96 5.24
C ILE A 179 -17.34 1.80 4.21
N VAL A 180 -17.66 1.19 3.06
CA VAL A 180 -18.35 1.87 1.94
C VAL A 180 -19.77 2.30 2.32
N ASP A 181 -20.47 1.50 3.11
CA ASP A 181 -21.80 1.84 3.65
C ASP A 181 -21.72 2.84 4.83
N HIS A 182 -20.53 3.31 5.18
CA HIS A 182 -20.24 4.22 6.30
C HIS A 182 -20.73 3.71 7.68
N SER A 183 -20.97 2.40 7.80
CA SER A 183 -21.32 1.75 9.06
C SER A 183 -20.09 1.43 9.92
N TYR A 184 -18.89 1.50 9.34
CA TYR A 184 -17.61 1.39 10.00
C TYR A 184 -16.65 2.47 9.46
N VAL A 185 -16.00 3.20 10.36
CA VAL A 185 -14.99 4.20 9.98
C VAL A 185 -13.60 3.60 10.19
N PRO A 186 -12.76 3.48 9.13
CA PRO A 186 -11.38 3.05 9.26
C PRO A 186 -10.60 3.96 10.21
N THR A 187 -9.88 3.38 11.18
CA THR A 187 -9.11 4.15 12.19
C THR A 187 -7.62 3.81 12.21
N THR A 188 -7.20 2.77 11.48
CA THR A 188 -5.81 2.34 11.41
C THR A 188 -5.26 2.45 10.00
N GLY A 189 -3.93 2.61 9.88
CA GLY A 189 -3.25 2.63 8.58
C GLY A 189 -3.54 1.38 7.74
N ILE A 190 -3.61 0.20 8.37
CA ILE A 190 -4.00 -1.06 7.71
C ILE A 190 -5.41 -0.95 7.14
N THR A 191 -6.40 -0.67 7.98
CA THR A 191 -7.81 -0.59 7.54
C THR A 191 -8.06 0.48 6.48
N ILE A 192 -7.27 1.55 6.44
CA ILE A 192 -7.38 2.62 5.43
C ILE A 192 -6.70 2.21 4.12
N ARG A 193 -5.49 1.64 4.19
CA ARG A 193 -4.65 1.40 3.00
C ARG A 193 -4.90 0.07 2.33
N ALA A 194 -5.39 -0.93 3.06
CA ALA A 194 -5.75 -2.24 2.51
C ALA A 194 -7.16 -2.25 1.89
N SER A 195 -8.03 -1.31 2.29
CA SER A 195 -9.41 -1.18 1.78
C SER A 195 -9.53 -0.34 0.50
N ASP A 196 -8.59 0.59 0.28
CA ASP A 196 -8.35 1.30 -0.98
C ASP A 196 -7.67 0.33 -1.96
N ILE A 197 -8.45 -0.55 -2.59
CA ILE A 197 -7.96 -1.71 -3.36
C ILE A 197 -7.38 -1.27 -4.69
N ASP A 198 -8.01 -0.35 -5.40
CA ASP A 198 -7.45 0.17 -6.65
C ASP A 198 -6.35 1.22 -6.44
N GLY A 199 -6.26 1.78 -5.23
CA GLY A 199 -5.24 2.74 -4.86
C GLY A 199 -5.54 4.14 -5.37
N ASP A 200 -6.79 4.43 -5.73
CA ASP A 200 -7.22 5.75 -6.19
C ASP A 200 -7.28 6.76 -5.04
N GLY A 201 -7.30 6.29 -3.78
CA GLY A 201 -7.26 7.08 -2.56
C GLY A 201 -8.60 7.23 -1.84
N ASP A 202 -9.68 6.70 -2.41
CA ASP A 202 -11.01 6.66 -1.84
C ASP A 202 -11.36 5.20 -1.42
N GLN A 203 -12.46 5.00 -0.70
CA GLN A 203 -12.95 3.65 -0.36
C GLN A 203 -14.39 3.57 -0.83
N ASP A 204 -14.64 2.92 -1.96
CA ASP A 204 -15.92 2.97 -2.63
C ASP A 204 -16.39 1.62 -3.22
N ALA A 205 -17.49 1.68 -3.98
CA ALA A 205 -18.09 0.50 -4.59
C ALA A 205 -17.16 -0.19 -5.61
N THR A 206 -16.22 0.54 -6.19
CA THR A 206 -15.21 0.03 -7.13
C THR A 206 -14.26 -0.91 -6.39
N ASP A 207 -13.80 -0.55 -5.19
CA ASP A 207 -12.98 -1.43 -4.34
C ASP A 207 -13.70 -2.73 -4.01
N VAL A 208 -15.01 -2.65 -3.69
CA VAL A 208 -15.83 -3.83 -3.39
C VAL A 208 -15.89 -4.78 -4.59
N GLN A 209 -16.09 -4.24 -5.80
CA GLN A 209 -16.10 -5.04 -7.03
C GLN A 209 -14.74 -5.69 -7.28
N PHE A 210 -13.65 -4.97 -6.99
CA PHE A 210 -12.29 -5.48 -7.12
C PHE A 210 -11.98 -6.62 -6.16
N LEU A 211 -12.38 -6.49 -4.88
CA LEU A 211 -12.21 -7.57 -3.92
C LEU A 211 -13.07 -8.78 -4.28
N GLU A 212 -14.31 -8.55 -4.69
CA GLU A 212 -15.24 -9.62 -5.07
C GLU A 212 -14.71 -10.42 -6.27
N GLY A 213 -14.21 -9.76 -7.31
CA GLY A 213 -13.63 -10.46 -8.46
C GLY A 213 -12.36 -11.24 -8.11
N TYR A 214 -11.54 -10.72 -7.19
CA TYR A 214 -10.39 -11.46 -6.64
C TYR A 214 -10.83 -12.72 -5.89
N LEU A 215 -11.81 -12.61 -4.99
CA LEU A 215 -12.33 -13.75 -4.23
C LEU A 215 -13.03 -14.80 -5.11
N GLN A 216 -13.54 -14.40 -6.27
CA GLN A 216 -14.10 -15.29 -7.28
C GLN A 216 -13.04 -15.87 -8.23
N GLY A 217 -11.77 -15.46 -8.11
CA GLY A 217 -10.66 -15.94 -8.92
C GLY A 217 -10.65 -15.41 -10.36
N TRP A 218 -11.34 -14.31 -10.65
CA TRP A 218 -11.39 -13.72 -11.99
C TRP A 218 -10.07 -13.07 -12.40
N TYR A 219 -9.35 -12.51 -11.44
CA TYR A 219 -8.06 -11.84 -11.62
C TYR A 219 -7.28 -11.79 -10.31
N THR A 220 -6.04 -11.31 -10.40
CA THR A 220 -5.22 -10.98 -9.23
C THR A 220 -5.32 -9.49 -8.93
N LEU A 221 -5.20 -9.09 -7.66
CA LEU A 221 -5.24 -7.67 -7.26
C LEU A 221 -4.12 -6.82 -7.90
N THR A 222 -3.12 -7.46 -8.49
CA THR A 222 -1.98 -6.77 -9.13
C THR A 222 -2.30 -6.19 -10.51
N GLN A 223 -3.44 -6.56 -11.09
CA GLN A 223 -3.93 -6.06 -12.37
C GLN A 223 -4.82 -4.82 -12.22
N ILE A 224 -5.12 -4.45 -10.98
CA ILE A 224 -5.99 -3.33 -10.63
C ILE A 224 -5.09 -2.11 -10.48
N HIS A 225 -5.27 -1.14 -11.38
CA HIS A 225 -4.40 0.01 -11.53
C HIS A 225 -5.20 1.30 -11.33
N ALA A 226 -4.74 2.14 -10.39
CA ALA A 226 -4.74 3.59 -10.48
C ALA A 226 -3.30 4.12 -10.43
#